data_AF-A0A4V0I125-F1
#
_entry.id   AF-A0A4V0I125-F1
#
_cell.length_a   1.000
_cell.length_b   1.000
_cell.length_c   1.000
_cell.angle_alpha   90.00
_cell.angle_beta   90.00
_cell.angle_gamma   90.00
#
_symmetry.space_group_name_H-M   'P 1'
#
loop_
_entity.id
_entity.type
_entity.pdbx_description
1 polymer ?
#
loop_
_entity_poly.entity_id
_entity_poly.type
_entity_poly.pdbx_seq_one_letter_code
_entity_poly.pdbx_strand_id
1 'polypeptide(L)' 'MRILPHTLFLMSLRGRMSIYGRPLPTPAEAVEGLRQMTGQDFGLDADQWAAWFRANPSWRRTRWRGAINPEQPN' A
#
# COMPACT_ATOMS: atom_id res chain seq x y z
N MET A 1 5.01 15.23 10.09
CA MET A 1 5.36 14.51 8.83
C MET A 1 4.19 13.64 8.42
N ARG A 2 3.64 13.82 7.21
CA ARG A 2 2.51 13.01 6.72
C ARG A 2 3.06 11.80 5.97
N ILE A 3 2.84 10.60 6.49
CA ILE A 3 3.21 9.35 5.79
C ILE A 3 2.16 9.10 4.71
N LEU A 4 2.63 8.76 3.51
CA LEU A 4 1.77 8.46 2.38
C LEU A 4 1.28 7.01 2.45
N PRO A 5 0.05 6.72 1.99
CA PRO A 5 -0.54 5.38 2.11
C PRO A 5 0.32 4.29 1.43
N HIS A 6 0.90 4.55 0.26
CA HIS A 6 1.81 3.60 -0.39
C HIS A 6 3.04 3.28 0.48
N THR A 7 3.53 4.23 1.28
CA THR A 7 4.67 3.98 2.18
C THR A 7 4.28 3.04 3.32
N LEU A 8 3.06 3.15 3.85
CA LEU A 8 2.55 2.24 4.89
C LEU A 8 2.41 0.82 4.34
N PHE A 9 1.85 0.67 3.13
CA PHE A 9 1.72 -0.62 2.48
C PHE A 9 3.09 -1.26 2.19
N LEU A 10 4.04 -0.50 1.64
CA LEU A 10 5.41 -0.99 1.42
C LEU A 10 6.10 -1.39 2.73
N MET A 11 5.87 -0.67 3.82
CA MET A 11 6.41 -1.03 5.13
C MET A 11 5.81 -2.35 5.63
N SER A 12 4.50 -2.55 5.46
CA SER A 12 3.82 -3.81 5.80
C SER A 12 4.38 -4.99 5.01
N LEU A 13 4.53 -4.85 3.69
CA LEU A 13 5.10 -5.90 2.83
C LEU A 13 6.54 -6.27 3.22
N ARG A 14 7.30 -5.32 3.79
CA ARG A 14 8.64 -5.57 4.33
C ARG A 14 8.65 -6.23 5.72
N GLY A 15 7.50 -6.72 6.19
CA GLY A 15 7.36 -7.41 7.47
C GLY A 15 7.21 -6.48 8.66
N ARG A 16 6.97 -5.18 8.45
CA ARG A 16 6.72 -4.25 9.57
C ARG A 16 5.28 -4.38 10.03
N MET A 17 5.07 -4.69 11.31
CA MET A 17 3.73 -4.90 11.87
C MET A 17 3.10 -3.64 12.45
N SER A 18 3.91 -2.63 12.82
CA SER A 18 3.39 -1.40 13.42
C SER A 18 4.28 -0.18 13.16
N ILE A 19 3.66 0.99 13.25
CA ILE A 19 4.33 2.29 13.20
C ILE A 19 3.73 3.23 14.25
N TYR A 20 4.57 3.82 15.10
CA TYR A 20 4.15 4.69 16.22
C TYR A 20 3.03 4.11 17.09
N GLY A 21 3.11 2.81 17.41
CA GLY A 21 2.10 2.12 18.22
C GLY A 21 0.77 1.84 17.51
N ARG A 22 0.63 2.18 16.22
CA ARG A 22 -0.53 1.82 15.40
C ARG A 22 -0.22 0.58 14.57
N PRO A 23 -1.15 -0.39 14.48
CA PRO A 23 -0.97 -1.54 13.60
C PRO A 23 -0.89 -1.06 12.15
N LEU A 24 0.03 -1.66 11.39
CA LEU A 24 0.03 -1.56 9.95
C LEU A 24 -1.00 -2.55 9.38
N PRO A 25 -1.55 -2.29 8.18
CA PRO A 25 -2.35 -3.29 7.48
C PRO A 25 -1.53 -4.57 7.34
N THR A 26 -2.19 -5.72 7.34
CA THR A 26 -1.54 -7.01 7.05
C THR A 26 -0.94 -6.99 5.64
N PRO A 27 0.04 -7.87 5.34
CA PRO A 27 0.62 -7.92 4.00
C PRO A 27 -0.44 -8.13 2.91
N ALA A 28 -1.48 -8.94 3.17
CA ALA A 28 -2.59 -9.15 2.24
C ALA A 28 -3.39 -7.87 1.99
N GLU A 29 -3.80 -7.16 3.05
CA GLU A 29 -4.49 -5.87 2.94
C GLU A 29 -3.63 -4.81 2.25
N ALA A 30 -2.31 -4.84 2.47
CA ALA A 30 -1.37 -3.94 1.82
C ALA A 30 -1.30 -4.20 0.31
N VAL A 31 -1.27 -5.46 -0.13
CA VAL A 31 -1.34 -5.82 -1.56
C VAL A 31 -2.65 -5.36 -2.16
N GLU A 32 -3.77 -5.62 -1.49
CA GLU A 32 -5.08 -5.21 -2.01
C GLU A 32 -5.19 -3.69 -2.15
N GLY A 33 -4.76 -2.93 -1.13
CA GLY A 33 -4.72 -1.47 -1.18
C GLY A 33 -3.81 -0.95 -2.28
N LEU A 34 -2.68 -1.60 -2.53
CA LEU A 34 -1.77 -1.27 -3.62
C LEU A 34 -2.38 -1.59 -4.99
N ARG A 35 -3.06 -2.73 -5.14
CA ARG A 35 -3.80 -3.11 -6.36
C ARG A 35 -4.92 -2.13 -6.68
N GLN A 36 -5.76 -1.81 -5.70
CA GLN A 36 -6.85 -0.84 -5.89
C GLN A 36 -6.33 0.54 -6.25
N MET A 37 -5.20 0.94 -5.65
CA MET A 37 -4.61 2.25 -5.91
C MET A 37 -3.94 2.32 -7.28
N THR A 38 -3.17 1.31 -7.67
CA THR A 38 -2.29 1.39 -8.85
C THR A 38 -2.81 0.62 -10.07
N GLY A 39 -3.78 -0.27 -9.89
CA GLY A 39 -4.23 -1.24 -10.89
C GLY A 39 -3.21 -2.34 -11.20
N GLN A 40 -2.10 -2.42 -10.47
CA GLN A 40 -1.01 -3.38 -10.70
C GLN A 40 -1.02 -4.48 -9.63
N ASP A 41 -0.40 -5.61 -9.95
CA ASP A 41 -0.32 -6.75 -9.05
C ASP A 41 1.07 -7.37 -9.09
N PHE A 42 1.84 -7.15 -8.02
CA PHE A 42 3.14 -7.77 -7.81
C PHE A 42 3.12 -8.73 -6.61
N GLY A 43 1.92 -9.12 -6.14
CA GLY A 43 1.77 -9.89 -4.92
C GLY A 43 2.47 -9.24 -3.72
N LEU A 44 3.14 -10.06 -2.91
CA LEU A 44 3.84 -9.65 -1.68
C LEU A 44 5.25 -9.09 -1.92
N ASP A 45 5.71 -8.98 -3.18
CA ASP A 45 7.06 -8.52 -3.50
C ASP A 45 7.22 -7.01 -3.27
N ALA A 46 7.64 -6.66 -2.05
CA ALA A 46 7.88 -5.27 -1.66
C ALA A 46 8.88 -4.54 -2.58
N ASP A 47 9.87 -5.25 -3.12
CA ASP A 47 10.89 -4.64 -3.99
C ASP A 47 10.37 -4.38 -5.41
N GLN A 48 9.51 -5.24 -5.95
CA GLN A 48 8.82 -4.96 -7.23
C GLN A 48 7.90 -3.75 -7.09
N TRP A 49 7.12 -3.68 -6.01
CA TRP A 49 6.32 -2.50 -5.69
C TRP A 49 7.19 -1.24 -5.57
N ALA A 50 8.30 -1.32 -4.84
CA ALA A 50 9.19 -0.17 -4.66
C ALA A 50 9.88 0.27 -5.97
N ALA A 51 10.21 -0.67 -6.86
CA ALA A 51 10.76 -0.36 -8.18
C ALA A 51 9.70 0.33 -9.05
N TRP A 52 8.47 -0.17 -9.04
CA TRP A 52 7.38 0.42 -9.80
C TRP A 52 7.06 1.86 -9.37
N PHE A 53 7.02 2.14 -8.06
CA PHE A 53 6.83 3.51 -7.54
C PHE A 53 8.02 4.45 -7.85
N ARG A 54 9.23 3.92 -8.01
CA ARG A 54 10.38 4.71 -8.48
C ARG A 54 10.23 5.07 -9.97
N ALA A 55 9.76 4.12 -10.78
CA ALA A 55 9.49 4.33 -12.21
C ALA A 55 8.29 5.26 -12.45
N ASN A 56 7.33 5.32 -11.52
CA ASN A 56 6.10 6.10 -11.65
C ASN A 56 5.98 7.18 -10.55
N PRO A 57 6.76 8.28 -10.62
CA PRO A 57 6.82 9.29 -9.57
C PRO A 57 5.52 10.11 -9.40
N SER A 58 4.59 10.08 -10.36
CA SER A 58 3.27 10.69 -10.25
C SER A 58 2.48 10.15 -9.04
N TRP A 59 2.61 8.86 -8.75
CA TRP A 59 1.97 8.20 -7.61
C TRP A 59 2.53 8.61 -6.24
N ARG A 60 3.72 9.23 -6.20
CA ARG A 60 4.27 9.81 -4.97
C ARG A 60 3.53 11.05 -4.51
N ARG A 61 2.81 11.73 -5.42
CA ARG A 61 2.04 12.94 -5.13
C ARG A 61 0.53 12.72 -5.14
N THR A 62 0.07 11.59 -5.65
CA THR A 62 -1.36 11.25 -5.66
C THR A 62 -1.89 11.14 -4.24
N ARG A 63 -2.80 12.05 -3.90
CA ARG A 63 -3.60 11.98 -2.67
C ARG A 63 -4.63 10.88 -2.87
N TRP A 64 -4.31 9.67 -2.42
CA TRP A 64 -5.27 8.58 -2.35
C TRP A 64 -6.49 9.04 -1.55
N ARG A 65 -7.67 9.06 -2.18
CA ARG A 65 -8.98 9.28 -1.56
C ARG A 65 -9.70 7.95 -1.46
N GLY A 66 -9.09 6.94 -0.86
CA GLY A 66 -9.74 5.64 -0.73
C GLY A 66 -10.94 5.73 0.20
N ALA A 67 -12.12 5.49 -0.35
CA ALA A 67 -13.23 4.91 0.39
C ALA A 67 -12.86 3.44 0.59
N ILE A 68 -12.46 3.07 1.81
CA ILE A 68 -12.47 1.66 2.22
C ILE A 68 -13.95 1.34 2.43
N ASN A 69 -14.65 0.91 1.38
CA ASN A 69 -16.00 0.39 1.50
C ASN A 69 -15.87 -1.14 1.59
N PRO A 70 -16.09 -1.75 2.77
CA PRO A 70 -15.95 -3.18 2.98
C PRO A 70 -17.17 -3.94 2.44
N GLU A 71 -17.49 -3.80 1.16
CA GLU A 71 -18.50 -4.65 0.53
C GLU A 71 -17.85 -5.99 0.17
N GLN A 72 -17.85 -6.86 1.19
CA GLN A 72 -17.55 -8.28 1.08
C GLN A 72 -18.55 -8.92 0.10
N PRO A 73 -18.10 -9.73 -0.88
CA PRO A 73 -19.03 -10.53 -1.67
C PRO A 73 -19.54 -11.71 -0.83
N ASN A 74 -20.87 -11.88 -0.80
CA ASN A 74 -21.54 -13.14 -0.44
C ASN A 74 -21.95 -13.86 -1.72
#